data_AF-A0AAE4U5J5-F1
#
_entry.id   AF-A0AAE4U5J5-F1
#
_cell.length_a   1.000
_cell.length_b   1.000
_cell.length_c   1.000
_cell.angle_alpha   90.00
_cell.angle_beta   90.00
_cell.angle_gamma   90.00
#
_symmetry.space_group_name_H-M   'P 1'
#
loop_
_entity.id
_entity.type
_entity.pdbx_description
1 polymer ?
#
loop_
_entity_poly.entity_id
_entity_poly.type
_entity_poly.pdbx_seq_one_letter_code
_entity_poly.pdbx_strand_id
1 'polypeptide(L)'
;MLDGATTDALSEHAPMLITIAAILTALKFILQGASEVSERAAKLLGPLGKFWRDRGRRRDERGSALVDEENADLRRQVAHLADRLRVVVRNRDKTDDYLEYDARWHARFERRAAAHCPDSRLPEHLTYDEFVERRQIGDPDPGHLDE
;
A
#
# COMPACT_ATOMS: atom_id res chain seq x y z
N MET A 1 25.32 47.15 -35.48
CA MET A 1 26.39 47.80 -34.69
C MET A 1 25.65 48.59 -33.61
N LEU A 2 25.33 47.92 -32.49
CA LEU A 2 24.66 48.55 -31.35
C LEU A 2 25.76 49.21 -30.51
N ASP A 3 25.68 50.52 -30.31
CA ASP A 3 26.69 51.33 -29.63
C ASP A 3 26.94 50.81 -28.20
N GLY A 4 28.22 50.69 -27.83
CA GLY A 4 28.67 50.28 -26.49
C GLY A 4 28.13 51.15 -25.35
N ALA A 5 27.60 52.34 -25.65
CA ALA A 5 26.89 53.19 -24.69
C ALA A 5 25.59 52.56 -24.18
N THR A 6 24.93 51.72 -24.98
CA THR A 6 23.68 51.04 -24.57
C THR A 6 23.93 49.85 -23.66
N THR A 7 25.08 49.18 -23.80
CA THR A 7 25.47 48.04 -22.97
C THR A 7 25.92 48.46 -21.57
N ASP A 8 26.58 49.61 -21.44
CA ASP A 8 26.99 50.16 -20.14
C ASP A 8 25.78 50.67 -19.32
N ALA A 9 24.84 51.36 -19.96
CA ALA A 9 23.60 51.80 -19.31
C ALA A 9 22.71 50.63 -18.85
N LEU A 10 22.70 49.51 -19.59
CA LEU A 10 21.99 48.29 -19.19
C LEU A 10 22.68 47.57 -18.03
N SER A 11 24.01 47.59 -17.95
CA SER A 11 24.79 46.99 -16.87
C SER A 11 24.57 47.70 -15.54
N GLU A 12 24.53 49.04 -15.56
CA GLU A 12 24.32 49.87 -14.36
C GLU A 12 22.91 49.73 -13.77
N HIS A 13 21.89 49.53 -14.64
CA HIS A 13 20.50 49.35 -14.23
C HIS A 13 20.04 47.87 -14.14
N ALA A 14 20.89 46.92 -14.55
CA ALA A 14 20.63 45.49 -14.46
C ALA A 14 20.14 45.04 -13.06
N PRO A 15 20.76 45.45 -11.93
CA PRO A 15 20.27 45.02 -10.62
C PRO A 15 18.87 45.55 -10.30
N MET A 16 18.52 46.76 -10.73
CA MET A 16 17.17 47.32 -10.54
C MET A 16 16.13 46.56 -11.38
N LEU A 17 16.45 46.24 -12.64
CA LEU A 17 15.57 45.48 -13.53
C LEU A 17 15.33 44.05 -13.02
N ILE A 18 16.38 43.39 -12.51
CA ILE A 18 16.28 42.08 -11.88
C ILE A 18 15.39 42.15 -10.63
N THR A 19 15.54 43.20 -9.82
CA THR A 19 14.73 43.41 -8.62
C THR A 19 13.25 43.62 -8.96
N ILE A 20 12.96 44.45 -9.98
CA ILE A 20 11.60 44.67 -10.48
C ILE A 20 11.01 43.36 -11.02
N ALA A 21 11.77 42.58 -11.81
CA ALA A 21 11.31 41.30 -12.34
C ALA A 21 11.03 40.28 -11.22
N ALA A 22 11.87 40.24 -10.17
CA ALA A 22 11.66 39.40 -9.00
C ALA A 22 10.39 39.81 -8.22
N ILE A 23 10.17 41.11 -8.02
CA ILE A 23 8.95 41.64 -7.38
C ILE A 23 7.71 41.28 -8.20
N LEU A 24 7.74 41.45 -9.53
CA LEU A 24 6.63 41.08 -10.40
C LEU A 24 6.34 39.57 -10.36
N THR A 25 7.37 38.75 -10.27
CA THR A 25 7.24 37.29 -10.15
C THR A 25 6.62 36.91 -8.80
N ALA A 26 7.08 37.51 -7.71
CA ALA A 26 6.51 37.30 -6.38
C ALA A 26 5.05 37.76 -6.33
N LEU A 27 4.73 38.93 -6.90
CA LEU A 27 3.38 39.47 -6.97
C LEU A 27 2.45 38.54 -7.77
N LYS A 28 2.92 37.99 -8.89
CA LYS A 28 2.19 36.98 -9.67
C LYS A 28 1.87 35.75 -8.81
N PHE A 29 2.85 35.21 -8.07
CA PHE A 29 2.62 34.04 -7.21
C PHE A 29 1.64 34.32 -6.08
N ILE A 30 1.74 35.50 -5.45
CA ILE A 30 0.81 35.95 -4.40
C ILE A 30 -0.60 36.12 -4.95
N LEU A 31 -0.76 36.76 -6.12
CA LEU A 31 -2.07 36.90 -6.77
C LEU A 31 -2.67 35.55 -7.17
N GLN A 32 -1.85 34.63 -7.67
CA GLN A 32 -2.29 33.30 -8.06
C GLN A 32 -2.81 32.53 -6.84
N GLY A 33 -2.04 32.49 -5.74
CA GLY A 33 -2.48 31.87 -4.49
C GLY A 33 -3.70 32.54 -3.86
N ALA A 34 -3.77 33.88 -3.89
CA ALA A 34 -4.93 34.63 -3.39
C ALA A 34 -6.22 34.37 -4.20
N SER A 35 -6.08 34.09 -5.51
CA SER A 35 -7.22 33.79 -6.39
C SER A 35 -7.83 32.40 -6.14
N GLU A 36 -7.03 31.46 -5.62
CA GLU A 36 -7.47 30.11 -5.25
C GLU A 36 -8.19 30.10 -3.90
N VAL A 37 -7.82 30.98 -2.96
CA VAL A 37 -8.32 30.97 -1.57
C VAL A 37 -9.48 31.96 -1.31
N SER A 38 -9.72 32.94 -2.19
CA SER A 38 -10.71 34.01 -1.91
C SER A 38 -11.73 34.25 -3.03
N GLU A 39 -13.02 33.99 -2.74
CA GLU A 39 -14.16 34.45 -3.56
C GLU A 39 -14.19 35.98 -3.78
N ARG A 40 -13.58 36.76 -2.89
CA ARG A 40 -13.51 38.23 -2.99
C ARG A 40 -12.42 38.71 -3.96
N ALA A 41 -11.30 37.99 -4.06
CA ALA A 41 -10.24 38.30 -5.03
C ALA A 41 -10.66 38.00 -6.47
N ALA A 42 -11.43 36.93 -6.69
CA ALA A 42 -11.97 36.59 -8.01
C ALA A 42 -12.96 37.65 -8.56
N LYS A 43 -13.71 38.34 -7.68
CA LYS A 43 -14.56 39.47 -8.07
C LYS A 43 -13.76 40.73 -8.44
N LEU A 44 -12.62 40.96 -7.79
CA LEU A 44 -11.77 42.13 -8.02
C LEU A 44 -10.89 41.99 -9.28
N LEU A 45 -10.51 40.77 -9.64
CA LEU A 45 -9.71 40.46 -10.85
C LEU A 45 -10.54 40.22 -12.11
N GLY A 46 -11.87 40.30 -12.02
CA GLY A 46 -12.78 40.23 -13.17
C GLY A 46 -12.58 38.98 -14.06
N PRO A 47 -12.50 39.12 -15.40
CA PRO A 47 -12.45 37.99 -16.33
C PRO A 47 -11.18 37.13 -16.20
N LEU A 48 -10.07 37.72 -15.74
CA LEU A 48 -8.82 37.00 -15.49
C LEU A 48 -8.96 36.00 -14.34
N GLY A 49 -9.63 36.39 -13.25
CA GLY A 49 -9.90 35.48 -12.12
C GLY A 49 -10.72 34.26 -12.53
N LYS A 50 -11.70 34.43 -13.43
CA LYS A 50 -12.45 33.30 -14.01
C LYS A 50 -11.54 32.34 -14.79
N PHE A 51 -10.62 32.85 -15.61
CA PHE A 51 -9.71 32.01 -16.40
C PHE A 51 -8.80 31.13 -15.51
N TRP A 52 -8.23 31.69 -14.44
CA TRP A 52 -7.39 30.94 -13.52
C TRP A 52 -8.18 29.88 -12.75
N ARG A 53 -9.40 30.20 -12.31
CA ARG A 53 -10.30 29.24 -11.65
C ARG A 53 -10.69 28.08 -12.57
N ASP A 54 -11.00 28.38 -13.82
CA ASP A 54 -11.37 27.37 -14.82
C ASP A 54 -10.17 26.48 -15.18
N ARG A 55 -8.95 27.03 -15.15
CA ARG A 55 -7.71 26.27 -15.34
C ARG A 55 -7.37 25.38 -14.13
N GLY A 56 -7.59 25.89 -12.92
CA GLY A 56 -7.43 25.12 -11.68
C GLY A 56 -8.41 23.95 -11.61
N ARG A 57 -9.70 24.20 -11.86
CA ARG A 57 -10.74 23.16 -11.87
C ARG A 57 -10.44 22.05 -12.87
N ARG A 58 -9.97 22.38 -14.09
CA ARG A 58 -9.56 21.38 -15.09
C ARG A 58 -8.32 20.58 -14.68
N ARG A 59 -7.47 21.12 -13.82
CA ARG A 59 -6.29 20.42 -13.28
C ARG A 59 -6.71 19.47 -12.17
N ASP A 60 -7.60 19.91 -11.29
CA ASP A 60 -8.16 19.10 -10.21
C ASP A 60 -8.99 17.94 -10.74
N GLU A 61 -9.85 18.16 -11.75
CA GLU A 61 -10.65 17.10 -12.38
C GLU A 61 -9.79 16.01 -13.04
N ARG A 62 -8.64 16.39 -13.62
CA ARG A 62 -7.68 15.42 -14.20
C ARG A 62 -6.86 14.72 -13.13
N GLY A 63 -6.48 15.44 -12.07
CA GLY A 63 -5.76 14.89 -10.94
C GLY A 63 -6.62 13.89 -10.16
N SER A 64 -7.89 14.22 -9.91
CA SER A 64 -8.82 13.34 -9.20
C SER A 64 -9.09 12.06 -9.98
N ALA A 65 -9.31 12.15 -11.29
CA ALA A 65 -9.56 10.96 -12.12
C ALA A 65 -8.37 9.99 -12.12
N LEU A 66 -7.14 10.49 -12.22
CA LEU A 66 -5.93 9.67 -12.14
C LEU A 66 -5.75 9.06 -10.75
N VAL A 67 -5.95 9.84 -9.70
CA VAL A 67 -5.86 9.37 -8.31
C VAL A 67 -6.94 8.33 -8.00
N ASP A 68 -8.14 8.48 -8.54
CA ASP A 68 -9.24 7.54 -8.36
C ASP A 68 -8.97 6.21 -9.09
N GLU A 69 -8.38 6.27 -10.29
CA GLU A 69 -7.96 5.10 -11.05
C GLU A 69 -6.81 4.35 -10.35
N GLU A 70 -5.78 5.06 -9.91
CA GLU A 70 -4.67 4.48 -9.12
C GLU A 70 -5.18 3.86 -7.81
N ASN A 71 -6.08 4.54 -7.10
CA ASN A 71 -6.70 4.00 -5.88
C ASN A 71 -7.53 2.74 -6.17
N ALA A 72 -8.26 2.71 -7.29
CA ALA A 72 -9.03 1.54 -7.68
C ALA A 72 -8.11 0.36 -7.99
N ASP A 73 -6.99 0.59 -8.67
CA ASP A 73 -6.01 -0.46 -8.95
C ASP A 73 -5.32 -0.97 -7.67
N LEU A 74 -4.87 -0.07 -6.79
CA LEU A 74 -4.31 -0.42 -5.49
C LEU A 74 -5.29 -1.26 -4.64
N ARG A 75 -6.58 -0.91 -4.65
CA ARG A 75 -7.62 -1.70 -3.95
C ARG A 75 -7.74 -3.11 -4.51
N ARG A 76 -7.65 -3.29 -5.83
CA ARG A 76 -7.67 -4.63 -6.46
C ARG A 76 -6.43 -5.43 -6.07
N GLN A 77 -5.25 -4.80 -6.07
CA GLN A 77 -4.01 -5.45 -5.67
C GLN A 77 -4.07 -5.90 -4.21
N VAL A 78 -4.56 -5.04 -3.30
CA VAL A 78 -4.75 -5.38 -1.88
C VAL A 78 -5.71 -6.55 -1.71
N ALA A 79 -6.85 -6.55 -2.42
CA ALA A 79 -7.81 -7.66 -2.37
C ALA A 79 -7.18 -8.97 -2.84
N HIS A 80 -6.45 -8.95 -3.96
CA HIS A 80 -5.75 -10.12 -4.48
C HIS A 80 -4.70 -10.67 -3.49
N LEU A 81 -3.91 -9.80 -2.87
CA LEU A 81 -2.93 -10.18 -1.86
C LEU A 81 -3.59 -10.76 -0.61
N ALA A 82 -4.71 -10.18 -0.17
CA ALA A 82 -5.47 -10.69 0.96
C ALA A 82 -5.98 -12.13 0.71
N ASP A 83 -6.50 -12.41 -0.48
CA ASP A 83 -6.94 -13.76 -0.84
C ASP A 83 -5.78 -14.76 -0.88
N ARG A 84 -4.64 -14.37 -1.44
CA ARG A 84 -3.43 -15.21 -1.43
C ARG A 84 -2.95 -15.48 -0.02
N LEU A 85 -2.96 -14.47 0.86
CA LEU A 85 -2.55 -14.61 2.24
C LEU A 85 -3.46 -15.59 2.99
N ARG A 86 -4.78 -15.56 2.76
CA ARG A 86 -5.72 -16.53 3.34
C ARG A 86 -5.37 -17.97 2.97
N VAL A 87 -5.00 -18.21 1.71
CA VAL A 87 -4.58 -19.54 1.26
C VAL A 87 -3.30 -19.98 1.96
N VAL A 88 -2.32 -19.09 2.09
CA VAL A 88 -1.05 -19.38 2.77
C VAL A 88 -1.27 -19.66 4.25
N VAL A 89 -2.04 -18.82 4.95
CA VAL A 89 -2.37 -19.02 6.37
C VAL A 89 -3.07 -20.36 6.57
N ARG A 90 -4.11 -20.65 5.78
CA ARG A 90 -4.81 -21.94 5.87
C ARG A 90 -3.90 -23.14 5.63
N ASN A 91 -2.92 -23.02 4.72
CA ASN A 91 -1.97 -24.10 4.47
C ASN A 91 -0.98 -24.25 5.63
N ARG A 92 -0.54 -23.14 6.21
CA ARG A 92 0.29 -23.15 7.42
C ARG A 92 -0.44 -23.80 8.58
N ASP A 93 -1.71 -23.46 8.81
CA ASP A 93 -2.52 -24.07 9.87
C ASP A 93 -2.69 -25.59 9.68
N LYS A 94 -2.54 -26.12 8.46
CA LYS A 94 -2.51 -27.57 8.21
C LYS A 94 -1.17 -28.19 8.57
N THR A 95 -0.09 -27.52 8.23
CA THR A 95 1.27 -27.97 8.57
C THR A 95 1.51 -27.92 10.07
N ASP A 96 1.16 -26.82 10.73
CA ASP A 96 1.39 -26.63 12.17
C ASP A 96 0.63 -27.70 12.98
N ASP A 97 -0.64 -27.96 12.64
CA ASP A 97 -1.44 -29.03 13.26
C ASP A 97 -0.86 -30.43 13.02
N TYR A 98 -0.35 -30.71 11.82
CA TYR A 98 0.28 -32.00 11.53
C TYR A 98 1.57 -32.19 12.32
N LEU A 99 2.40 -31.15 12.43
CA LEU A 99 3.63 -31.21 13.24
C LEU A 99 3.32 -31.45 14.71
N GLU A 100 2.25 -30.85 15.23
CA GLU A 100 1.80 -31.10 16.60
C GLU A 100 1.32 -32.55 16.78
N TYR A 101 0.52 -33.06 15.84
CA TYR A 101 0.10 -34.46 15.78
C TYR A 101 1.31 -35.42 15.77
N ASP A 102 2.27 -35.17 14.88
CA ASP A 102 3.47 -35.97 14.69
C ASP A 102 4.33 -36.01 15.96
N ALA A 103 4.54 -34.85 16.59
CA ALA A 103 5.25 -34.74 17.85
C ALA A 103 4.56 -35.54 18.97
N ARG A 104 3.22 -35.45 19.08
CA ARG A 104 2.45 -36.25 20.05
C ARG A 104 2.57 -37.75 19.78
N TRP A 105 2.51 -38.15 18.52
CA TRP A 105 2.66 -39.55 18.13
C TRP A 105 4.03 -40.08 18.54
N HIS A 106 5.12 -39.36 18.22
CA HIS A 106 6.48 -39.73 18.60
C HIS A 106 6.64 -39.85 20.12
N ALA A 107 6.13 -38.89 20.89
CA ALA A 107 6.18 -38.94 22.35
C ALA A 107 5.43 -40.15 22.95
N ARG A 108 4.35 -40.61 22.31
CA ARG A 108 3.65 -41.84 22.73
C ARG A 108 4.40 -43.10 22.32
N PHE A 109 4.92 -43.12 21.11
CA PHE A 109 5.74 -44.21 20.59
C PHE A 109 6.93 -44.49 21.51
N GLU A 110 7.68 -43.45 21.86
CA GLU A 110 8.86 -43.55 22.75
C GLU A 110 8.47 -44.09 24.13
N ARG A 111 7.38 -43.60 24.73
CA ARG A 111 6.90 -44.09 26.03
C ARG A 111 6.52 -45.57 25.98
N ARG A 112 5.81 -46.02 24.92
CA ARG A 112 5.43 -47.43 24.77
C ARG A 112 6.64 -48.33 24.48
N ALA A 113 7.57 -47.86 23.66
CA ALA A 113 8.82 -48.57 23.39
C ALA A 113 9.66 -48.77 24.67
N ALA A 114 9.74 -47.73 25.52
CA ALA A 114 10.44 -47.79 26.80
C ALA A 114 9.75 -48.71 27.82
N ALA A 115 8.42 -48.83 27.78
CA ALA A 115 7.65 -49.69 28.68
C ALA A 115 7.80 -51.20 28.38
N HIS A 116 8.44 -51.57 27.26
CA HIS A 116 8.65 -52.96 26.84
C HIS A 116 7.38 -53.82 26.93
N CYS A 117 6.23 -53.28 26.51
CA CYS A 117 4.96 -54.02 26.49
C CYS A 117 4.94 -54.97 25.27
N PRO A 118 5.08 -56.30 25.45
CA PRO A 118 5.16 -57.24 24.33
C PRO A 118 3.86 -57.37 23.53
N ASP A 119 2.71 -57.04 24.14
CA ASP A 119 1.38 -57.11 23.49
C ASP A 119 0.86 -55.75 22.98
N SER A 120 1.64 -54.67 23.13
CA SER A 120 1.21 -53.35 22.68
C SER A 120 1.42 -53.22 21.17
N ARG A 121 0.35 -53.33 20.38
CA ARG A 121 0.37 -52.83 19.00
C ARG A 121 0.73 -51.34 19.02
N LEU A 122 1.73 -50.97 18.21
CA LEU A 122 2.14 -49.59 18.05
C LEU A 122 0.98 -48.80 17.40
N PRO A 123 0.75 -47.54 17.79
CA PRO A 123 -0.23 -46.71 17.12
C PRO A 123 0.16 -46.54 15.65
N GLU A 124 -0.81 -46.70 14.75
CA GLU A 124 -0.62 -46.38 13.34
C GLU A 124 -0.29 -44.89 13.19
N HIS A 125 0.74 -44.57 12.40
CA HIS A 125 1.09 -43.19 12.06
C HIS A 125 0.41 -42.82 10.75
N LEU A 126 -0.03 -41.57 10.64
CA LEU A 126 -0.70 -41.08 9.44
C LEU A 126 0.29 -40.26 8.66
N THR A 127 0.32 -40.44 7.35
CA THR A 127 1.03 -39.52 6.46
C THR A 127 0.35 -38.15 6.47
N TYR A 128 1.07 -37.11 6.03
CA TYR A 128 0.55 -35.75 5.96
C TYR A 128 -0.75 -35.66 5.14
N ASP A 129 -0.81 -36.34 4.00
CA ASP A 129 -1.98 -36.30 3.12
C ASP A 129 -3.20 -36.98 3.77
N GLU A 130 -3.01 -38.12 4.42
CA GLU A 130 -4.07 -38.83 5.16
C GLU A 130 -4.59 -38.00 6.34
N PHE A 131 -3.70 -37.33 7.07
CA PHE A 131 -4.08 -36.43 8.16
C PHE A 131 -4.93 -35.25 7.64
N VAL A 132 -4.50 -34.64 6.54
CA VAL A 132 -5.22 -33.51 5.91
C VAL A 132 -6.58 -33.94 5.34
N GLU A 133 -6.69 -35.16 4.82
CA GLU A 133 -7.97 -35.73 4.35
C GLU A 133 -8.93 -35.97 5.52
N ARG A 134 -8.47 -36.64 6.59
CA ARG A 134 -9.30 -36.88 7.79
C ARG A 134 -9.80 -35.58 8.43
N ARG A 135 -8.92 -34.58 8.55
CA ARG A 135 -9.28 -33.26 9.08
C ARG A 135 -10.35 -32.55 8.23
N GLN A 136 -10.35 -32.75 6.91
CA GLN A 136 -11.38 -32.17 6.03
C GLN A 136 -12.74 -32.83 6.18
N ILE A 137 -12.77 -34.13 6.53
CA ILE A 137 -13.99 -34.90 6.77
C ILE A 137 -14.55 -34.62 8.17
N GLY A 138 -13.78 -33.92 9.03
CA GLY A 138 -14.17 -33.60 10.40
C GLY A 138 -13.99 -34.77 11.37
N ASP A 139 -13.17 -35.76 11.00
CA ASP A 139 -12.81 -36.85 11.89
C ASP A 139 -11.95 -36.28 13.04
N PRO A 140 -12.32 -36.49 14.32
CA PRO A 140 -11.53 -36.01 15.44
C PRO A 140 -10.12 -36.60 15.38
N ASP A 141 -9.14 -35.80 15.80
CA ASP A 141 -7.72 -36.18 15.83
C ASP A 141 -7.59 -37.61 16.41
N PRO A 142 -7.07 -38.59 15.65
CA PRO A 142 -6.93 -39.97 16.12
C PRO A 142 -6.00 -40.07 17.35
N GLY A 143 -5.28 -39.00 17.68
CA GLY A 143 -4.54 -38.87 18.91
C GLY A 143 -5.37 -38.54 20.16
N HIS A 144 -6.66 -38.25 20.07
CA HIS A 144 -7.46 -37.77 21.21
C HIS A 144 -8.29 -38.86 21.91
N LEU A 145 -8.37 -40.07 21.35
CA LEU A 145 -9.32 -41.10 21.81
C LEU A 145 -8.80 -42.05 22.91
N ASP A 146 -7.55 -41.91 23.35
CA ASP A 146 -6.92 -42.82 24.33
C ASP A 146 -6.26 -42.05 25.50
N GLU A 147 -7.06 -41.28 26.26
CA GLU A 147 -6.72 -40.91 27.66
C GLU A 147 -7.57 -41.70 28.65
#